data_AF-A0A955ND59-F1
#
_entry.id   AF-A0A955ND59-F1
#
_cell.length_a   1.000
_cell.length_b   1.000
_cell.length_c   1.000
_cell.angle_alpha   90.00
_cell.angle_beta   90.00
_cell.angle_gamma   90.00
#
_symmetry.space_group_name_H-M   'P 1'
#
loop_
_entity.id
_entity.type
_entity.pdbx_description
1 polymer ?
#
loop_
_entity_poly.entity_id
_entity_poly.type
_entity_poly.pdbx_seq_one_letter_code
_entity_poly.pdbx_strand_id
1 'polypeptide(L)'
;MAKLKGQKPDILTVLNGLDLDLYGGEAVGICGANGAGKSTLLKIIAGIIPPTSGEVEVEGRVASLLELGAGFHPEMTGEENVLLNGVLLGISEKDLRKKMSGVFRAAGLER
;
A
#
# COMPACT_ATOMS: atom_id res chain seq x y z
N MET A 1 1.47 21.10 -45.05
CA MET A 1 1.69 20.85 -43.62
C MET A 1 0.34 20.55 -42.96
N ALA A 2 0.07 19.29 -42.62
CA ALA A 2 -1.17 18.90 -41.94
C ALA A 2 -1.01 19.13 -40.43
N LYS A 3 -1.84 19.99 -39.84
CA LYS A 3 -1.94 20.13 -38.39
C LYS A 3 -2.62 18.88 -37.84
N LEU A 4 -1.87 18.02 -37.14
CA LEU A 4 -2.44 17.01 -36.27
C LEU A 4 -3.24 17.76 -35.19
N LYS A 5 -4.58 17.76 -35.30
CA LYS A 5 -5.45 18.20 -34.21
C LYS A 5 -5.21 17.24 -33.06
N GLY A 6 -4.53 17.72 -32.01
CA GLY A 6 -4.36 16.96 -30.77
C GLY A 6 -5.74 16.60 -30.22
N GLN A 7 -6.05 15.30 -30.25
CA GLN A 7 -7.25 14.76 -29.62
C GLN A 7 -7.10 15.00 -28.12
N LYS A 8 -8.08 15.65 -27.49
CA LYS A 8 -8.06 15.80 -26.03
C LYS A 8 -8.07 14.40 -25.41
N PRO A 9 -7.23 14.12 -24.41
CA PRO A 9 -7.28 12.83 -23.73
C PRO A 9 -8.65 12.65 -23.07
N ASP A 10 -9.22 11.46 -23.19
CA ASP A 10 -10.38 11.08 -22.40
C ASP A 10 -9.96 10.95 -20.93
N ILE A 11 -10.44 11.87 -20.10
CA ILE A 11 -10.18 11.87 -18.66
C ILE A 11 -11.28 11.05 -17.99
N LEU A 12 -10.90 9.97 -17.31
CA LEU A 12 -11.79 9.17 -16.49
C LEU A 12 -11.65 9.58 -15.02
N THR A 13 -12.75 10.02 -14.41
CA THR A 13 -12.82 10.28 -12.97
C THR A 13 -13.01 8.97 -12.21
N VAL A 14 -12.05 8.61 -11.36
CA VAL A 14 -12.07 7.36 -10.57
C VAL A 14 -12.62 7.58 -9.16
N LEU A 15 -12.27 8.69 -8.53
CA LEU A 15 -12.79 9.15 -7.25
C LEU A 15 -13.39 10.54 -7.44
N ASN A 16 -14.55 10.80 -6.83
CA ASN A 16 -15.28 12.05 -7.02
C ASN A 16 -15.86 12.54 -5.69
N GLY A 17 -15.17 13.51 -5.06
CA GLY A 17 -15.63 14.14 -3.81
C GLY A 17 -15.81 13.14 -2.67
N LEU A 18 -14.71 12.63 -2.11
CA LEU A 18 -14.71 11.67 -1.01
C LEU A 18 -14.07 12.32 0.22
N ASP A 19 -14.81 12.31 1.32
CA ASP A 19 -14.34 12.69 2.65
C ASP A 19 -14.36 11.46 3.56
N LEU A 20 -13.25 11.18 4.24
CA LEU A 20 -13.10 9.99 5.07
C LEU A 20 -12.12 10.27 6.22
N ASP A 21 -12.59 10.05 7.45
CA ASP A 21 -11.77 10.04 8.65
C ASP A 21 -11.65 8.59 9.17
N LEU A 22 -10.43 8.19 9.55
CA LEU A 22 -10.13 6.86 10.08
C LEU A 22 -9.36 7.01 11.40
N TYR A 23 -9.77 6.27 12.43
CA TYR A 23 -9.16 6.37 13.76
C TYR A 23 -8.41 5.10 14.16
N GLY A 24 -7.43 5.27 15.05
CA GLY A 24 -6.64 4.16 15.58
C GLY A 24 -7.51 3.15 16.33
N GLY A 25 -7.35 1.85 16.01
CA GLY A 25 -8.13 0.76 16.60
C GLY A 25 -9.38 0.36 15.81
N GLU A 26 -9.70 1.08 14.73
CA GLU A 26 -10.81 0.73 13.85
C GLU A 26 -10.43 -0.34 12.82
N ALA A 27 -11.40 -1.18 12.48
CA ALA A 27 -11.33 -2.09 11.35
C ALA A 27 -12.34 -1.64 10.29
N VAL A 28 -11.86 -1.09 9.18
CA VAL A 28 -12.70 -0.53 8.12
C VAL A 28 -12.62 -1.39 6.86
N GLY A 29 -13.80 -1.80 6.35
CA GLY A 29 -13.93 -2.51 5.09
C GLY A 29 -14.39 -1.58 3.97
N ILE A 30 -13.65 -1.54 2.86
CA ILE A 30 -14.02 -0.78 1.65
C ILE A 30 -14.60 -1.77 0.62
N CYS A 31 -15.89 -1.64 0.32
CA CYS A 31 -16.60 -2.53 -0.59
C CYS A 31 -17.19 -1.77 -1.79
N GLY A 32 -17.41 -2.48 -2.90
CA GLY A 32 -17.94 -1.90 -4.13
C GLY A 32 -17.56 -2.72 -5.37
N ALA A 33 -18.19 -2.44 -6.51
CA ALA A 33 -17.95 -3.15 -7.76
C ALA A 33 -16.50 -3.01 -8.27
N ASN A 34 -16.10 -3.88 -9.21
CA ASN A 34 -14.83 -3.71 -9.92
C ASN A 34 -14.83 -2.38 -10.68
N GLY A 35 -13.70 -1.66 -10.64
CA GLY A 35 -13.60 -0.32 -11.23
C GLY A 35 -14.15 0.82 -10.35
N ALA A 36 -14.77 0.54 -9.20
CA ALA A 36 -15.29 1.58 -8.30
C ALA A 36 -14.22 2.43 -7.57
N GLY A 37 -12.94 2.31 -7.95
CA GLY A 37 -11.86 3.13 -7.38
C GLY A 37 -11.27 2.64 -6.05
N LYS A 38 -11.69 1.49 -5.51
CA LYS A 38 -11.20 0.95 -4.22
C LYS A 38 -9.68 0.87 -4.12
N SER A 39 -9.02 0.21 -5.08
CA SER A 39 -7.56 0.10 -5.10
C SER A 39 -6.87 1.44 -5.33
N THR A 40 -7.52 2.36 -6.05
CA THR A 40 -7.02 3.73 -6.24
C THR A 40 -7.04 4.51 -4.93
N LEU A 41 -8.15 4.44 -4.18
CA LEU A 41 -8.26 5.04 -2.85
C LEU A 41 -7.21 4.47 -1.90
N LEU A 42 -7.05 3.15 -1.85
CA LEU A 42 -6.03 2.51 -1.00
C LEU A 42 -4.60 2.91 -1.38
N LYS A 43 -4.29 3.08 -2.68
CA LYS A 43 -2.99 3.59 -3.14
C LYS A 43 -2.75 5.05 -2.74
N ILE A 44 -3.79 5.87 -2.77
CA ILE A 44 -3.71 7.27 -2.32
C ILE A 44 -3.46 7.32 -0.80
N ILE A 45 -4.23 6.56 0.00
CA ILE A 45 -4.03 6.46 1.45
C ILE A 45 -2.62 5.94 1.79
N ALA A 46 -2.12 4.97 1.02
CA ALA A 46 -0.76 4.45 1.18
C ALA A 46 0.35 5.41 0.68
N GLY A 47 0.00 6.56 0.10
CA GLY A 47 0.97 7.53 -0.45
C GLY A 47 1.68 7.07 -1.73
N ILE A 48 1.18 6.03 -2.40
CA ILE A 48 1.77 5.48 -3.64
C ILE A 48 1.51 6.41 -4.83
N ILE A 49 0.34 7.04 -4.87
CA ILE A 49 -0.02 8.05 -5.88
C ILE A 49 -0.67 9.25 -5.19
N PRO A 50 -0.42 10.49 -5.67
CA PRO A 50 -1.10 11.67 -5.13
C PRO A 50 -2.56 11.74 -5.61
N PRO A 51 -3.46 12.36 -4.84
CA PRO A 51 -4.80 12.68 -5.34
C PRO A 51 -4.72 13.75 -6.44
N THR A 52 -5.72 13.76 -7.34
CA THR A 52 -5.83 14.84 -8.36
C THR A 52 -6.22 16.18 -7.74
N SER A 53 -6.96 16.15 -6.63
CA SER A 53 -7.44 17.30 -5.88
C SER A 53 -7.72 16.90 -4.43
N GLY A 54 -7.66 17.87 -3.51
CA GLY A 54 -7.80 17.60 -2.08
C GLY A 54 -6.49 17.16 -1.45
N GLU A 55 -6.56 16.67 -0.22
CA GLU A 55 -5.40 16.27 0.58
C GLU A 55 -5.65 14.98 1.35
N VAL A 56 -4.57 14.33 1.75
CA VAL A 56 -4.59 13.16 2.64
C VAL A 56 -3.55 13.40 3.71
N GLU A 57 -4.00 13.39 4.97
CA GLU A 57 -3.16 13.52 6.14
C GLU A 57 -3.13 12.19 6.89
N VAL A 58 -1.94 11.78 7.32
CA VAL A 58 -1.74 10.55 8.10
C VAL A 58 -0.85 10.85 9.29
N GLU A 59 -1.37 10.58 10.48
CA GLU A 59 -0.56 10.52 11.69
C GLU A 59 0.09 9.14 11.85
N GLY A 60 1.39 9.05 11.57
CA GLY A 60 2.17 7.82 11.72
C GLY A 60 2.59 7.20 10.39
N ARG A 61 2.43 5.87 10.23
CA ARG A 61 2.87 5.13 9.04
C ARG A 61 1.78 4.23 8.53
N VAL A 62 1.52 4.29 7.21
CA VAL A 62 0.68 3.31 6.52
C VAL A 62 1.57 2.21 5.96
N ALA A 63 1.36 0.97 6.40
CA ALA A 63 1.94 -0.20 5.78
C ALA A 63 0.90 -0.81 4.83
N SER A 64 1.14 -0.72 3.52
CA SER A 64 0.23 -1.28 2.53
C SER A 64 0.59 -2.73 2.21
N LEU A 65 -0.25 -3.69 2.60
CA LEU A 65 -0.17 -5.09 2.13
C LEU A 65 -1.05 -5.29 0.88
N LEU A 66 -1.05 -4.32 -0.04
CA LEU A 66 -1.98 -4.30 -1.17
C LEU A 66 -1.64 -5.35 -2.24
N GLU A 67 -0.43 -5.89 -2.19
CA GLU A 67 0.04 -6.91 -3.12
C GLU A 67 0.61 -8.08 -2.31
N LEU A 68 -0.27 -8.99 -1.88
CA LEU A 68 0.14 -10.31 -1.37
C LEU A 68 0.95 -11.01 -2.46
N GLY A 69 2.28 -10.90 -2.38
CA GLY A 69 3.23 -11.49 -3.32
C GLY A 69 4.23 -10.50 -3.93
N ALA A 70 3.95 -9.19 -3.97
CA ALA A 70 4.93 -8.20 -4.42
C ALA A 70 5.81 -7.79 -3.24
N GLY A 71 7.01 -8.36 -3.19
CA GLY A 71 7.98 -8.10 -2.12
C GLY A 71 8.64 -9.37 -1.58
N PHE A 72 8.09 -10.55 -1.88
CA PHE A 72 8.79 -11.80 -1.66
C PHE A 72 9.70 -12.12 -2.84
N HIS A 73 10.98 -12.35 -2.56
CA HIS A 73 11.97 -12.75 -3.53
C HIS A 73 12.22 -14.26 -3.37
N PRO A 74 11.83 -15.10 -4.36
CA PRO A 74 11.97 -16.57 -4.28
C PRO A 74 13.42 -17.03 -4.11
N GLU A 75 14.36 -16.22 -4.57
CA GLU A 75 15.80 -16.47 -4.48
C GLU A 75 16.35 -16.20 -3.06
N MET A 76 15.55 -15.58 -2.19
CA MET A 76 15.89 -15.23 -0.81
C MET A 76 15.27 -16.21 0.19
N THR A 77 15.97 -16.42 1.30
CA THR A 77 15.44 -17.13 2.47
C THR A 77 14.28 -16.36 3.11
N GLY A 78 13.50 -17.04 3.96
CA GLY A 78 12.44 -16.39 4.73
C GLY A 78 12.95 -15.26 5.63
N GLU A 79 14.13 -15.42 6.22
CA GLU A 79 14.75 -14.38 7.04
C GLU A 79 15.13 -13.14 6.23
N GLU A 80 15.76 -13.32 5.07
CA GLU A 80 16.14 -12.23 4.16
C GLU A 80 14.90 -11.47 3.67
N ASN A 81 13.82 -12.19 3.35
CA ASN A 81 12.55 -11.60 2.98
C ASN A 81 11.94 -10.76 4.12
N VAL A 82 12.01 -11.23 5.37
CA VAL A 82 11.54 -10.47 6.53
C VAL A 82 12.37 -9.20 6.74
N LEU A 83 13.70 -9.31 6.60
CA LEU A 83 14.59 -8.17 6.75
C LEU A 83 14.33 -7.10 5.68
N LEU A 84 14.29 -7.50 4.40
CA LEU A 84 14.06 -6.57 3.29
C LEU A 84 12.72 -5.84 3.42
N ASN A 85 11.63 -6.60 3.57
CA ASN A 85 10.29 -6.00 3.67
C ASN A 85 10.16 -5.15 4.94
N GLY A 86 10.71 -5.60 6.07
CA GLY A 86 10.69 -4.84 7.32
C GLY A 86 11.41 -3.49 7.20
N VAL A 87 12.56 -3.45 6.53
CA VAL A 87 13.30 -2.21 6.29
C VAL A 87 12.54 -1.28 5.34
N LEU A 88 11.92 -1.81 4.28
CA LEU A 88 11.06 -1.02 3.39
C LEU A 88 9.85 -0.41 4.11
N LEU A 89 9.34 -1.09 5.14
CA LEU A 89 8.30 -0.56 6.03
C LEU A 89 8.84 0.41 7.11
N GLY A 90 10.14 0.73 7.06
CA GLY A 90 10.81 1.67 7.96
C GLY A 90 11.14 1.08 9.33
N ILE A 91 11.25 -0.23 9.46
CA ILE A 91 11.70 -0.88 10.70
C ILE A 91 13.21 -1.07 10.63
N SER A 92 13.93 -0.70 11.70
CA SER A 92 15.39 -0.88 11.72
C SER A 92 15.76 -2.37 11.67
N GLU A 93 16.86 -2.71 10.99
CA GLU A 93 17.36 -4.08 10.92
C GLU A 93 17.59 -4.66 12.33
N LYS A 94 18.11 -3.83 13.25
CA LYS A 94 18.34 -4.19 14.65
C LYS A 94 17.05 -4.62 15.35
N ASP A 95 15.95 -3.91 15.12
CA ASP A 95 14.67 -4.24 15.74
C ASP A 95 14.00 -5.45 15.08
N LEU A 96 14.17 -5.61 13.76
CA LEU A 96 13.71 -6.81 13.04
C LEU A 96 14.39 -8.08 13.56
N ARG A 97 15.71 -8.05 13.70
CA ARG A 97 16.48 -9.20 14.24
C ARG A 97 16.01 -9.60 15.63
N LYS A 98 15.73 -8.62 16.50
CA LYS A 98 15.17 -8.88 17.85
C LYS A 98 13.77 -9.48 17.82
N LYS A 99 12.98 -9.17 16.79
CA LYS A 99 11.59 -9.64 16.64
C LYS A 99 11.46 -10.90 15.78
N MET A 100 12.54 -11.40 15.19
CA MET A 100 12.52 -12.48 14.19
C MET A 100 11.80 -13.75 14.67
N SER A 101 12.08 -14.24 15.89
CA SER A 101 11.35 -15.40 16.45
C SER A 101 9.85 -15.12 16.55
N GLY A 102 9.44 -13.92 16.96
CA GLY A 102 8.02 -13.56 17.01
C GLY A 102 7.35 -13.57 15.63
N VAL A 103 8.07 -13.16 14.59
CA VAL A 103 7.59 -13.22 13.20
C VAL A 103 7.42 -14.68 12.76
N PHE A 104 8.41 -15.54 13.00
CA PHE A 104 8.30 -16.96 12.64
C PHE A 104 7.22 -17.69 13.42
N ARG A 105 7.04 -17.38 14.71
CA ARG A 105 5.92 -17.91 15.51
C ARG A 105 4.58 -17.52 14.93
N ALA A 106 4.38 -16.23 14.63
CA ALA A 106 3.13 -15.73 14.07
C ALA A 106 2.83 -16.32 12.68
N ALA A 107 3.88 -16.60 11.90
CA ALA A 107 3.77 -17.27 10.60
C ALA A 107 3.61 -18.80 10.69
N GLY A 108 3.70 -19.40 11.88
CA GLY A 108 3.66 -20.86 12.06
C GLY A 108 4.90 -21.59 11.53
N LEU A 109 6.06 -20.92 11.53
CA LEU A 109 7.34 -21.44 11.01
C LEU A 109 8.34 -21.82 12.13
N GLU A 110 7.95 -21.78 13.40
CA GLU A 110 8.75 -22.34 14.50
C GLU A 110 8.75 -23.87 14.43
N ARG A 111 9.92 -24.50 14.62
CA ARG A 111 10.08 -25.96 14.66
C ARG A 111 9.66 -26.52 16.01
#